data_AF-A0A6P8PSA4-F1
#
_entry.id   AF-A0A6P8PSA4-F1
#
_cell.length_a   1.000
_cell.length_b   1.000
_cell.length_c   1.000
_cell.angle_alpha   90.00
_cell.angle_beta   90.00
_cell.angle_gamma   90.00
#
_symmetry.space_group_name_H-M   'P 1'
#
loop_
_entity.id
_entity.type
_entity.pdbx_description
1 polymer ?
#
loop_
_entity_poly.entity_id
_entity_poly.type
_entity_poly.pdbx_seq_one_letter_code
_entity_poly.pdbx_strand_id
1 'polypeptide(L)'
;MADIANHLPFFYGNITREEAEEYLQQGGMYNGLYLLRQSRSSLGGFTLSVAHDRKCHHYSIEREISGTYAISGGKSHASPAELCNYHTQETDGFNCLLKKPCNRPIGMEPKIGPFEDLKETLIREYVKQIWNLQGEALEQAIISQKPQLEKLIATTAHEKMPWFHGKISRGQAEHIILLGSKNDGKFLIRERDNTGTYVLCLLHDGIVRHYLIEKGKTGKLSIRDGKKFDTLWQLVEHYSYKPDGLLRVLTFPCPPSGLNASHIDFGTRPRPPAHHPMSSKGETCKYLNVSAVTIPRVDSFPSIYSRAPIVGVSSRGAESDTSRDALPMDSASYVSPYADPEEIRPKTIYLKREQLILDDIELGSGNFGTVKKGIFKMTKTEKPVAVKVLKNENNDPSVKDELLKEAAVMQQLDNPYIVRMIGICEAEYWMLVMELADLGPLNKFLLKNKDLRQLNVTELVHQVSMGMKYLEANNFVHRDLAARNVLLVTQHYAKISDFGLSKALNSDESYYKAKGHGKWPIKWYAPECINFFKFSSKSDVWSFGVLMWEAFSYGQKPYKGMKGSEVAQMIESGLRMECPANCPTEMYSLMKRCWTYNLDDRPGFTAVELKLRNYYYDVSH
;
A
#
# COMPACT_ATOMS: atom_id res chain seq x y z
N MET A 1 -4.77 -2.89 -25.02
CA MET A 1 -3.33 -2.72 -24.70
C MET A 1 -2.60 -4.04 -24.42
N ALA A 2 -3.28 -5.12 -23.98
CA ALA A 2 -2.70 -6.47 -23.85
C ALA A 2 -2.33 -7.16 -25.19
N ASP A 3 -2.78 -6.63 -26.33
CA ASP A 3 -2.72 -7.31 -27.63
C ASP A 3 -1.31 -7.64 -28.15
N ILE A 4 -0.29 -6.87 -27.72
CA ILE A 4 1.07 -6.93 -28.25
C ILE A 4 1.82 -8.21 -27.83
N ALA A 5 1.40 -8.88 -26.75
CA ALA A 5 2.03 -10.11 -26.27
C ALA A 5 1.14 -11.35 -26.36
N ASN A 6 -0.15 -11.19 -26.68
CA ASN A 6 -1.14 -12.28 -26.65
C ASN A 6 -0.80 -13.44 -27.59
N HIS A 7 -0.23 -13.11 -28.75
CA HIS A 7 0.20 -14.08 -29.75
C HIS A 7 1.42 -14.90 -29.31
N LEU A 8 2.17 -14.47 -28.29
CA LEU A 8 3.36 -15.18 -27.82
C LEU A 8 2.95 -16.42 -27.02
N PRO A 9 3.41 -17.63 -27.36
CA PRO A 9 2.99 -18.87 -26.71
C PRO A 9 3.48 -19.02 -25.26
N PHE A 10 4.48 -18.22 -24.85
CA PHE A 10 5.06 -18.19 -23.50
C PHE A 10 4.60 -16.99 -22.66
N PHE A 11 3.60 -16.26 -23.13
CA PHE A 11 2.98 -15.16 -22.37
C PHE A 11 1.75 -15.65 -21.57
N TYR A 12 1.78 -15.55 -20.25
CA TYR A 12 0.73 -16.14 -19.39
C TYR A 12 -0.36 -15.15 -18.96
N GLY A 13 -0.27 -13.86 -19.31
CA GLY A 13 -1.19 -12.85 -18.77
C GLY A 13 -0.91 -12.53 -17.31
N ASN A 14 -1.93 -12.13 -16.55
CA ASN A 14 -1.86 -11.64 -15.17
C ASN A 14 -1.79 -12.78 -14.11
N ILE A 15 -0.88 -13.74 -14.29
CA ILE A 15 -0.62 -14.82 -13.31
C ILE A 15 0.23 -14.32 -12.12
N THR A 16 0.13 -15.00 -10.97
CA THR A 16 0.92 -14.67 -9.78
C THR A 16 2.41 -15.06 -9.93
N ARG A 17 3.24 -14.57 -9.00
CA ARG A 17 4.64 -14.98 -8.92
C ARG A 17 4.77 -16.48 -8.66
N GLU A 18 3.99 -17.02 -7.73
CA GLU A 18 3.98 -18.44 -7.39
C GLU A 18 3.48 -19.30 -8.55
N GLU A 19 2.41 -18.88 -9.25
CA GLU A 19 1.95 -19.58 -10.46
C GLU A 19 3.05 -19.63 -11.53
N ALA A 20 3.80 -18.54 -11.72
CA ALA A 20 4.93 -18.52 -12.65
C ALA A 20 6.05 -19.48 -12.23
N GLU A 21 6.39 -19.50 -10.93
CA GLU A 21 7.37 -20.44 -10.37
C GLU A 21 6.92 -21.90 -10.56
N GLU A 22 5.64 -22.22 -10.33
CA GLU A 22 5.07 -23.54 -10.56
C GLU A 22 5.19 -23.98 -12.03
N TYR A 23 4.93 -23.10 -13.00
CA TYR A 23 5.11 -23.45 -14.41
C TYR A 23 6.57 -23.68 -14.79
N LEU A 24 7.50 -22.88 -14.25
CA LEU A 24 8.93 -23.11 -14.47
C LEU A 24 9.40 -24.42 -13.81
N GLN A 25 8.83 -24.77 -12.65
CA GLN A 25 9.02 -26.07 -11.99
C GLN A 25 8.52 -27.22 -12.86
N GLN A 26 7.30 -27.14 -13.38
CA GLN A 26 6.74 -28.12 -14.32
C GLN A 26 7.56 -28.22 -15.62
N GLY A 27 8.15 -27.11 -16.06
CA GLY A 27 9.05 -27.04 -17.21
C GLY A 27 10.47 -27.57 -16.96
N GLY A 28 10.80 -27.95 -15.72
CA GLY A 28 12.04 -28.63 -15.35
C GLY A 28 13.18 -27.73 -14.84
N MET A 29 12.96 -26.43 -14.62
CA MET A 29 13.91 -25.50 -13.96
C MET A 29 15.34 -25.49 -14.52
N TYR A 30 15.53 -25.74 -15.83
CA TYR A 30 16.85 -25.66 -16.45
C TYR A 30 17.27 -24.20 -16.64
N ASN A 31 18.58 -23.93 -16.58
CA ASN A 31 19.13 -22.58 -16.72
C ASN A 31 18.70 -21.94 -18.06
N GLY A 32 18.04 -20.79 -17.98
CA GLY A 32 17.51 -20.06 -19.14
C GLY A 32 16.12 -20.51 -19.60
N LEU A 33 15.41 -21.36 -18.86
CA LEU A 33 13.96 -21.55 -19.00
C LEU A 33 13.26 -20.26 -18.58
N TYR A 34 12.32 -19.75 -19.37
CA TYR A 34 11.65 -18.48 -19.04
C TYR A 34 10.19 -18.42 -19.47
N LEU A 35 9.40 -17.58 -18.81
CA LEU A 35 8.07 -17.18 -19.26
C LEU A 35 7.86 -15.68 -19.08
N LEU A 36 6.92 -15.14 -19.86
CA LEU A 36 6.50 -13.75 -19.77
C LEU A 36 5.12 -13.68 -19.11
N ARG A 37 4.91 -12.73 -18.22
CA ARG A 37 3.60 -12.45 -17.60
C ARG A 37 3.34 -10.95 -17.55
N GLN A 38 2.10 -10.55 -17.35
CA GLN A 38 1.73 -9.15 -17.20
C GLN A 38 2.23 -8.62 -15.84
N SER A 39 2.66 -7.37 -15.80
CA SER A 39 2.99 -6.71 -14.54
C SER A 39 1.72 -6.38 -13.76
N ARG A 40 1.70 -6.68 -12.46
CA ARG A 40 0.54 -6.41 -11.57
C ARG A 40 0.41 -4.95 -11.14
N SER A 41 1.46 -4.16 -11.37
CA SER A 41 1.71 -2.86 -10.74
C SER A 41 1.96 -1.70 -11.71
N SER A 42 2.35 -2.01 -12.96
CA SER A 42 2.64 -1.02 -14.00
C SER A 42 1.68 -1.17 -15.18
N LEU A 43 0.95 -0.11 -15.49
CA LEU A 43 -0.02 -0.10 -16.59
C LEU A 43 0.67 -0.41 -17.93
N GLY A 44 0.35 -1.56 -18.51
CA GLY A 44 0.93 -2.01 -19.78
C GLY A 44 2.38 -2.52 -19.70
N GLY A 45 2.93 -2.75 -18.51
CA GLY A 45 4.24 -3.40 -18.34
C GLY A 45 4.14 -4.92 -18.21
N PHE A 46 5.31 -5.59 -18.19
CA PHE A 46 5.43 -7.05 -18.11
C PHE A 46 6.39 -7.47 -16.99
N THR A 47 6.42 -8.75 -16.66
CA THR A 47 7.44 -9.36 -15.82
C THR A 47 7.97 -10.61 -16.52
N LEU A 48 9.29 -10.69 -16.67
CA LEU A 48 9.98 -11.88 -17.16
C LEU A 48 10.39 -12.74 -15.97
N SER A 49 9.99 -14.02 -15.96
CA SER A 49 10.36 -14.98 -14.93
C SER A 49 11.32 -16.01 -15.54
N VAL A 50 12.53 -16.15 -14.98
CA VAL A 50 13.64 -16.92 -15.56
C VAL A 50 14.20 -17.90 -14.52
N ALA A 51 14.35 -19.17 -14.90
CA ALA A 51 15.01 -20.16 -14.07
C ALA A 51 16.53 -20.11 -14.26
N HIS A 52 17.27 -20.02 -13.15
CA HIS A 52 18.72 -20.10 -13.11
C HIS A 52 19.17 -20.69 -11.77
N ASP A 53 20.08 -21.65 -11.80
CA ASP A 53 20.61 -22.36 -10.63
C ASP A 53 19.53 -22.91 -9.70
N ARG A 54 18.50 -23.51 -10.32
CA ARG A 54 17.30 -24.07 -9.65
C ARG A 54 16.49 -23.04 -8.84
N LYS A 55 16.71 -21.75 -9.08
CA LYS A 55 15.91 -20.64 -8.53
C LYS A 55 15.16 -19.92 -9.64
N CYS A 56 14.06 -19.28 -9.29
CA CYS A 56 13.35 -18.39 -10.19
C CYS A 56 13.74 -16.93 -9.91
N HIS A 57 14.04 -16.20 -10.97
CA HIS A 57 14.35 -14.77 -10.94
C HIS A 57 13.27 -14.01 -11.71
N HIS A 58 12.76 -12.92 -11.13
CA HIS A 58 11.70 -12.12 -11.72
C HIS A 58 12.20 -10.72 -12.03
N TYR A 59 12.02 -10.28 -13.26
CA TYR A 59 12.50 -9.00 -13.76
C TYR A 59 11.34 -8.20 -14.32
N SER A 60 11.06 -7.05 -13.71
CA SER A 60 10.05 -6.12 -14.19
C SER A 60 10.51 -5.46 -15.49
N ILE A 61 9.64 -5.49 -16.50
CA ILE A 61 9.75 -4.80 -17.78
C ILE A 61 8.79 -3.63 -17.75
N GLU A 62 9.33 -2.42 -17.78
CA GLU A 62 8.60 -1.18 -17.73
C GLU A 62 8.31 -0.70 -19.15
N ARG A 63 7.12 -0.11 -19.35
CA ARG A 63 6.75 0.57 -20.58
C ARG A 63 7.13 2.04 -20.47
N GLU A 64 7.97 2.52 -21.38
CA GLU A 64 8.44 3.89 -21.43
C GLU A 64 7.38 4.81 -22.08
N ILE A 65 7.54 6.13 -21.90
CA ILE A 65 6.63 7.15 -22.46
C ILE A 65 6.61 7.10 -24.00
N SER A 66 7.74 6.77 -24.61
CA SER A 66 7.89 6.50 -26.05
C SER A 66 7.10 5.28 -26.53
N GLY A 67 6.59 4.45 -25.61
CA GLY A 67 5.89 3.20 -25.91
C GLY A 67 6.80 1.98 -26.06
N THR A 68 8.12 2.16 -25.96
CA THR A 68 9.13 1.10 -25.89
C THR A 68 9.14 0.40 -24.52
N TYR A 69 9.85 -0.72 -24.43
CA TYR A 69 9.93 -1.58 -23.25
C TYR A 69 11.37 -1.79 -22.83
N ALA A 70 11.65 -1.63 -21.54
CA ALA A 70 12.98 -1.82 -20.98
C ALA A 70 12.91 -2.48 -19.60
N ILE A 71 13.95 -3.21 -19.23
CA ILE A 71 14.18 -3.57 -17.83
C ILE A 71 14.88 -2.38 -17.17
N SER A 72 14.68 -2.17 -15.87
CA SER A 72 15.25 -1.02 -15.17
C SER A 72 16.77 -0.88 -15.42
N GLY A 73 17.18 0.14 -16.16
CA GLY A 73 18.59 0.43 -16.48
C GLY A 73 19.17 -0.32 -17.69
N GLY A 74 18.37 -1.13 -18.39
CA GLY A 74 18.76 -1.84 -19.61
C GLY A 74 18.34 -1.10 -20.89
N LYS A 75 18.60 -1.72 -22.04
CA LYS A 75 18.24 -1.18 -23.35
C LYS A 75 16.72 -1.16 -23.58
N SER A 76 16.24 -0.15 -24.31
CA SER A 76 14.84 -0.03 -24.74
C SER A 76 14.58 -0.83 -26.03
N HIS A 77 13.44 -1.50 -26.10
CA HIS A 77 13.02 -2.37 -27.19
C HIS A 77 11.61 -1.99 -27.68
N ALA A 78 11.26 -2.23 -28.95
CA ALA A 78 9.96 -1.81 -29.47
C ALA A 78 8.81 -2.72 -28.98
N SER A 79 9.11 -3.97 -28.63
CA SER A 79 8.12 -4.92 -28.11
C SER A 79 8.71 -5.88 -27.07
N PRO A 80 7.86 -6.53 -26.24
CA PRO A 80 8.30 -7.58 -25.33
C PRO A 80 8.92 -8.78 -26.05
N ALA A 81 8.48 -9.06 -27.28
CA ALA A 81 9.02 -10.12 -28.12
C ALA A 81 10.47 -9.82 -28.52
N GLU A 82 10.74 -8.58 -28.97
CA GLU A 82 12.09 -8.12 -29.31
C GLU A 82 13.02 -8.10 -28.09
N LEU A 83 12.52 -7.66 -26.94
CA LEU A 83 13.26 -7.70 -25.68
C LEU A 83 13.67 -9.14 -25.35
N CYS A 84 12.72 -10.10 -25.39
CA CYS A 84 13.04 -11.50 -25.14
C CYS A 84 14.06 -12.04 -26.16
N ASN A 85 13.92 -11.68 -27.44
CA ASN A 85 14.84 -12.13 -28.49
C ASN A 85 16.27 -11.58 -28.29
N TYR A 86 16.41 -10.29 -27.96
CA TYR A 86 17.70 -9.67 -27.65
C TYR A 86 18.41 -10.41 -26.50
N HIS A 87 17.67 -10.76 -25.46
CA HIS A 87 18.23 -11.44 -24.29
C HIS A 87 18.49 -12.94 -24.46
N THR A 88 18.24 -13.49 -25.65
CA THR A 88 18.81 -14.80 -26.03
C THR A 88 20.30 -14.73 -26.37
N GLN A 89 20.79 -13.54 -26.72
CA GLN A 89 22.17 -13.29 -27.14
C GLN A 89 22.95 -12.48 -26.10
N GLU A 90 22.31 -11.50 -25.46
CA GLU A 90 22.95 -10.60 -24.50
C GLU A 90 22.28 -10.67 -23.12
N THR A 91 23.04 -10.79 -22.03
CA THR A 91 22.43 -10.84 -20.69
C THR A 91 21.93 -9.49 -20.23
N ASP A 92 22.69 -8.41 -20.48
CA ASP A 92 22.35 -7.00 -20.21
C ASP A 92 21.50 -6.78 -18.92
N GLY A 93 22.00 -7.30 -17.79
CA GLY A 93 21.35 -7.20 -16.47
C GLY A 93 20.66 -8.48 -15.96
N PHE A 94 20.51 -9.52 -16.80
CA PHE A 94 20.04 -10.84 -16.37
C PHE A 94 21.13 -11.73 -15.80
N ASN A 95 20.72 -12.67 -14.94
CA ASN A 95 21.62 -13.67 -14.35
C ASN A 95 22.11 -14.68 -15.40
N CYS A 96 21.35 -14.91 -16.47
CA CYS A 96 21.73 -15.80 -17.57
C CYS A 96 20.98 -15.43 -18.86
N LEU A 97 21.47 -15.96 -19.99
CA LEU A 97 20.80 -15.83 -21.29
C LEU A 97 19.46 -16.59 -21.29
N LEU A 98 18.48 -16.04 -22.00
CA LEU A 98 17.21 -16.72 -22.28
C LEU A 98 17.46 -17.83 -23.31
N LYS A 99 17.15 -19.08 -22.93
CA LYS A 99 17.47 -20.25 -23.78
C LYS A 99 16.24 -20.87 -24.39
N LYS A 100 15.23 -21.18 -23.57
CA LYS A 100 14.03 -21.86 -24.08
C LYS A 100 12.78 -21.37 -23.37
N PRO A 101 11.75 -20.92 -24.12
CA PRO A 101 10.51 -20.47 -23.54
C PRO A 101 9.74 -21.63 -22.90
N CYS A 102 9.15 -21.36 -21.74
CA CYS A 102 8.13 -22.15 -21.10
C CYS A 102 6.79 -21.76 -21.75
N ASN A 103 6.33 -22.56 -22.71
CA ASN A 103 5.06 -22.28 -23.39
C ASN A 103 3.87 -22.66 -22.49
N ARG A 104 2.76 -21.92 -22.64
CA ARG A 104 1.50 -22.24 -21.97
C ARG A 104 1.08 -23.69 -22.28
N PRO A 105 0.48 -24.40 -21.30
CA PRO A 105 -0.17 -25.68 -21.55
C PRO A 105 -1.22 -25.61 -22.66
N ILE A 106 -1.47 -26.74 -23.32
CA ILE A 106 -2.45 -26.82 -24.42
C ILE A 106 -3.84 -26.40 -23.92
N GLY A 107 -4.48 -25.48 -24.66
CA GLY A 107 -5.82 -24.97 -24.35
C GLY A 107 -5.87 -23.89 -23.26
N MET A 108 -4.73 -23.52 -22.66
CA MET A 108 -4.65 -22.41 -21.72
C MET A 108 -4.49 -21.07 -22.48
N GLU A 109 -5.41 -20.16 -22.21
CA GLU A 109 -5.34 -18.78 -22.70
C GLU A 109 -4.51 -17.93 -21.73
N PRO A 110 -3.89 -16.83 -22.19
CA PRO A 110 -3.30 -15.86 -21.27
C PRO A 110 -4.38 -15.36 -20.29
N LYS A 111 -4.04 -15.21 -19.02
CA LYS A 111 -4.93 -14.68 -17.98
C LYS A 111 -5.14 -13.17 -18.17
N ILE A 112 -5.94 -12.82 -19.14
CA ILE A 112 -6.28 -11.46 -19.54
C ILE A 112 -7.77 -11.39 -19.84
N GLY A 113 -8.34 -10.19 -19.90
CA GLY A 113 -9.69 -9.97 -20.42
C GLY A 113 -10.66 -9.33 -19.43
N PRO A 114 -11.97 -9.39 -19.72
CA PRO A 114 -12.98 -8.56 -19.06
C PRO A 114 -13.04 -8.70 -17.54
N PHE A 115 -12.69 -9.87 -17.01
CA PHE A 115 -12.67 -10.11 -15.57
C PHE A 115 -11.53 -9.34 -14.87
N GLU A 116 -10.35 -9.28 -15.48
CA GLU A 116 -9.22 -8.50 -14.95
C GLU A 116 -9.48 -7.00 -15.04
N ASP A 117 -10.09 -6.53 -16.14
CA ASP A 117 -10.49 -5.12 -16.30
C ASP A 117 -11.58 -4.72 -15.27
N LEU A 118 -12.50 -5.63 -14.99
CA LEU A 118 -13.54 -5.45 -13.97
C LEU A 118 -12.94 -5.34 -12.57
N LYS A 119 -11.88 -6.08 -12.26
CA LYS A 119 -11.24 -6.11 -10.94
C LYS A 119 -10.75 -4.74 -10.49
N GLU A 120 -10.11 -3.97 -11.38
CA GLU A 120 -9.63 -2.63 -11.06
C GLU A 120 -10.80 -1.66 -10.78
N THR A 121 -11.85 -1.73 -11.60
CA THR A 121 -13.08 -0.94 -11.40
C THR A 121 -13.75 -1.27 -10.08
N LEU A 122 -13.84 -2.56 -9.74
CA LEU A 122 -14.43 -3.03 -8.48
C LEU A 122 -13.67 -2.56 -7.25
N ILE A 123 -12.34 -2.64 -7.26
CA ILE A 123 -11.51 -2.15 -6.15
C ILE A 123 -11.78 -0.67 -5.92
N ARG A 124 -11.79 0.12 -7.00
CA ARG A 124 -12.01 1.56 -6.93
C ARG A 124 -13.38 1.90 -6.35
N GLU A 125 -14.45 1.27 -6.84
CA GLU A 125 -15.80 1.49 -6.33
C GLU A 125 -15.99 0.98 -4.90
N TYR A 126 -15.35 -0.15 -4.56
CA TYR A 126 -15.35 -0.68 -3.20
C TYR A 126 -14.73 0.34 -2.23
N VAL A 127 -13.57 0.89 -2.55
CA VAL A 127 -12.90 1.87 -1.68
C VAL A 127 -13.73 3.15 -1.55
N LYS A 128 -14.26 3.66 -2.68
CA LYS A 128 -15.12 4.84 -2.69
C LYS A 128 -16.32 4.68 -1.76
N GLN A 129 -17.01 3.54 -1.80
CA GLN A 129 -18.27 3.38 -1.09
C GLN A 129 -18.10 2.99 0.38
N ILE A 130 -17.08 2.19 0.71
CA ILE A 130 -16.85 1.75 2.09
C ILE A 130 -16.25 2.85 2.96
N TRP A 131 -15.32 3.64 2.41
CA TRP A 131 -14.62 4.70 3.17
C TRP A 131 -14.97 6.13 2.72
N ASN A 132 -15.90 6.29 1.77
CA ASN A 132 -16.31 7.59 1.21
C ASN A 132 -15.12 8.43 0.69
N LEU A 133 -14.15 7.78 0.05
CA LEU A 133 -12.92 8.43 -0.39
C LEU A 133 -12.99 8.91 -1.84
N GLN A 134 -12.34 10.03 -2.09
CA GLN A 134 -12.27 10.68 -3.40
C GLN A 134 -10.89 11.29 -3.65
N GLY A 135 -10.62 11.66 -4.91
CA GLY A 135 -9.38 12.34 -5.32
C GLY A 135 -8.11 11.57 -4.95
N GLU A 136 -7.06 12.28 -4.56
CA GLU A 136 -5.78 11.70 -4.16
C GLU A 136 -5.91 10.72 -3.00
N ALA A 137 -6.77 10.97 -2.00
CA ALA A 137 -6.92 10.07 -0.86
C ALA A 137 -7.38 8.67 -1.29
N LEU A 138 -8.25 8.59 -2.31
CA LEU A 138 -8.67 7.36 -2.96
C LEU A 138 -7.52 6.70 -3.74
N GLU A 139 -6.77 7.46 -4.54
CA GLU A 139 -5.65 6.90 -5.31
C GLU A 139 -4.57 6.31 -4.40
N GLN A 140 -4.18 7.05 -3.35
CA GLN A 140 -3.19 6.60 -2.37
C GLN A 140 -3.66 5.30 -1.67
N ALA A 141 -4.97 5.18 -1.39
CA ALA A 141 -5.56 4.00 -0.78
C ALA A 141 -5.36 2.77 -1.66
N ILE A 142 -5.73 2.91 -2.93
CA ILE A 142 -5.65 1.84 -3.93
C ILE A 142 -4.20 1.48 -4.14
N ILE A 143 -3.29 2.46 -4.26
CA ILE A 143 -1.86 2.20 -4.49
C ILE A 143 -1.22 1.46 -3.30
N SER A 144 -1.54 1.78 -2.06
CA SER A 144 -0.94 1.08 -0.93
C SER A 144 -1.58 -0.28 -0.65
N GLN A 145 -2.90 -0.38 -0.83
CA GLN A 145 -3.69 -1.50 -0.32
C GLN A 145 -4.24 -2.42 -1.40
N LYS A 146 -3.81 -2.26 -2.68
CA LYS A 146 -4.31 -3.10 -3.80
C LYS A 146 -4.32 -4.59 -3.44
N PRO A 147 -3.24 -5.22 -2.92
CA PRO A 147 -3.27 -6.65 -2.63
C PRO A 147 -4.33 -7.06 -1.59
N GLN A 148 -4.47 -6.28 -0.52
CA GLN A 148 -5.46 -6.49 0.53
C GLN A 148 -6.89 -6.30 0.00
N LEU A 149 -7.11 -5.27 -0.83
CA LEU A 149 -8.39 -4.98 -1.46
C LEU A 149 -8.79 -6.10 -2.42
N GLU A 150 -7.86 -6.65 -3.21
CA GLU A 150 -8.10 -7.83 -4.06
C GLU A 150 -8.59 -9.04 -3.26
N LYS A 151 -7.96 -9.30 -2.11
CA LYS A 151 -8.37 -10.39 -1.21
C LYS A 151 -9.75 -10.12 -0.60
N LEU A 152 -10.04 -8.86 -0.26
CA LEU A 152 -11.30 -8.46 0.35
C LEU A 152 -12.47 -8.60 -0.63
N ILE A 153 -12.34 -8.10 -1.87
CA ILE A 153 -13.40 -8.25 -2.89
C ILE A 153 -13.66 -9.72 -3.22
N ALA A 154 -12.60 -10.54 -3.28
CA ALA A 154 -12.70 -11.96 -3.62
C ALA A 154 -13.45 -12.77 -2.55
N THR A 155 -13.49 -12.28 -1.31
CA THR A 155 -14.13 -12.95 -0.17
C THR A 155 -15.50 -12.38 0.19
N THR A 156 -15.76 -11.09 -0.10
CA THR A 156 -16.94 -10.38 0.43
C THR A 156 -18.00 -10.04 -0.60
N ALA A 157 -17.69 -10.07 -1.91
CA ALA A 157 -18.53 -9.39 -2.89
C ALA A 157 -19.14 -10.27 -3.98
N HIS A 158 -19.01 -11.61 -3.94
CA HIS A 158 -19.51 -12.47 -5.02
C HIS A 158 -21.01 -12.29 -5.33
N GLU A 159 -21.84 -12.00 -4.33
CA GLU A 159 -23.28 -11.74 -4.50
C GLU A 159 -23.58 -10.41 -5.22
N LYS A 160 -22.64 -9.47 -5.20
CA LYS A 160 -22.73 -8.15 -5.83
C LYS A 160 -22.08 -8.11 -7.22
N MET A 161 -21.59 -9.27 -7.69
CA MET A 161 -20.87 -9.34 -8.95
C MET A 161 -21.81 -9.30 -10.15
N PRO A 162 -21.41 -8.66 -11.25
CA PRO A 162 -22.24 -8.58 -12.45
C PRO A 162 -22.50 -9.96 -13.08
N TRP A 163 -21.68 -10.97 -12.80
CA TRP A 163 -21.91 -12.33 -13.28
C TRP A 163 -22.82 -13.16 -12.37
N PHE A 164 -23.21 -12.68 -11.18
CA PHE A 164 -24.04 -13.43 -10.23
C PHE A 164 -25.49 -12.96 -10.26
N HIS A 165 -26.42 -13.89 -10.51
CA HIS A 165 -27.85 -13.57 -10.73
C HIS A 165 -28.75 -14.05 -9.59
N GLY A 166 -28.19 -14.58 -8.50
CA GLY A 166 -28.97 -15.18 -7.43
C GLY A 166 -29.89 -16.30 -7.94
N LYS A 167 -31.12 -16.34 -7.43
CA LYS A 167 -32.09 -17.42 -7.69
C LYS A 167 -32.93 -17.19 -8.94
N ILE A 168 -32.32 -17.40 -10.11
CA ILE A 168 -33.04 -17.43 -11.40
C ILE A 168 -33.21 -18.86 -11.92
N SER A 169 -34.29 -19.09 -12.66
CA SER A 169 -34.56 -20.38 -13.28
C SER A 169 -33.60 -20.67 -14.44
N ARG A 170 -33.50 -21.96 -14.82
CA ARG A 170 -32.70 -22.39 -15.96
C ARG A 170 -33.12 -21.66 -17.26
N GLY A 171 -34.42 -21.55 -17.51
CA GLY A 171 -34.95 -20.88 -18.70
C GLY A 171 -34.68 -19.38 -18.71
N GLN A 172 -34.76 -18.72 -17.54
CA GLN A 172 -34.39 -17.30 -17.41
C GLN A 172 -32.90 -17.08 -17.70
N ALA A 173 -32.02 -17.95 -17.18
CA ALA A 173 -30.59 -17.88 -17.45
C ALA A 173 -30.26 -18.07 -18.93
N GLU A 174 -30.90 -19.04 -19.59
CA GLU A 174 -30.75 -19.27 -21.03
C GLU A 174 -31.20 -18.05 -21.83
N HIS A 175 -32.34 -17.46 -21.48
CA HIS A 175 -32.85 -16.25 -22.12
C HIS A 175 -31.89 -15.06 -21.99
N ILE A 176 -31.37 -14.80 -20.77
CA ILE A 176 -30.43 -13.70 -20.51
C ILE A 176 -29.13 -13.86 -21.31
N ILE A 177 -28.55 -15.07 -21.34
CA ILE A 177 -27.31 -15.31 -22.10
C ILE A 177 -27.54 -15.11 -23.60
N LEU A 178 -28.67 -15.58 -24.12
CA LEU A 178 -29.00 -15.51 -25.55
C LEU A 178 -29.46 -14.11 -26.00
N LEU A 179 -29.69 -13.18 -25.07
CA LEU A 179 -30.05 -11.80 -25.35
C LEU A 179 -28.84 -11.00 -25.89
N GLY A 180 -29.01 -10.29 -27.01
CA GLY A 180 -27.95 -9.48 -27.62
C GLY A 180 -26.87 -10.30 -28.34
N SER A 181 -25.61 -9.84 -28.29
CA SER A 181 -24.50 -10.51 -28.98
C SER A 181 -24.21 -11.89 -28.39
N LYS A 182 -24.16 -12.90 -29.27
CA LYS A 182 -23.87 -14.30 -28.95
C LYS A 182 -22.36 -14.57 -28.94
N ASN A 183 -21.64 -13.78 -28.16
CA ASN A 183 -20.20 -13.93 -28.03
C ASN A 183 -19.88 -15.19 -27.25
N ASP A 184 -19.07 -16.04 -27.86
CA ASP A 184 -18.66 -17.29 -27.27
C ASP A 184 -17.89 -17.04 -25.95
N GLY A 185 -18.19 -17.82 -24.91
CA GLY A 185 -17.65 -17.65 -23.57
C GLY A 185 -18.48 -16.74 -22.65
N LYS A 186 -19.55 -16.11 -23.18
CA LYS A 186 -20.50 -15.32 -22.39
C LYS A 186 -21.13 -16.17 -21.29
N PHE A 187 -21.17 -15.66 -20.07
CA PHE A 187 -21.54 -16.49 -18.91
C PHE A 187 -22.29 -15.75 -17.80
N LEU A 188 -22.97 -16.53 -16.95
CA LEU A 188 -23.47 -16.09 -15.64
C LEU A 188 -23.45 -17.26 -14.65
N ILE A 189 -23.50 -16.95 -13.35
CA ILE A 189 -23.69 -17.90 -12.26
C ILE A 189 -25.02 -17.62 -11.57
N ARG A 190 -25.79 -18.68 -11.35
CA ARG A 190 -27.05 -18.66 -10.60
C ARG A 190 -27.01 -19.61 -9.42
N GLU A 191 -27.74 -19.28 -8.37
CA GLU A 191 -28.00 -20.15 -7.22
C GLU A 191 -29.14 -21.12 -7.57
N ARG A 192 -29.03 -22.37 -7.12
CA ARG A 192 -30.16 -23.31 -7.12
C ARG A 192 -30.94 -23.16 -5.82
N ASP A 193 -32.18 -23.63 -5.79
CA ASP A 193 -33.06 -23.54 -4.61
C ASP A 193 -32.49 -24.22 -3.35
N ASN A 194 -31.50 -25.11 -3.51
CA ASN A 194 -30.80 -25.78 -2.42
C ASN A 194 -29.58 -24.96 -1.95
N THR A 195 -29.47 -24.78 -0.64
CA THR A 195 -28.41 -24.01 0.02
C THR A 195 -27.01 -24.46 -0.40
N GLY A 196 -26.25 -23.56 -1.03
CA GLY A 196 -24.83 -23.78 -1.37
C GLY A 196 -24.56 -24.56 -2.66
N THR A 197 -25.54 -24.69 -3.56
CA THR A 197 -25.33 -25.23 -4.92
C THR A 197 -25.55 -24.15 -5.97
N TYR A 198 -24.64 -24.05 -6.92
CA TYR A 198 -24.68 -23.04 -7.98
C TYR A 198 -24.62 -23.69 -9.36
N VAL A 199 -24.99 -22.95 -10.39
CA VAL A 199 -24.85 -23.37 -11.79
C VAL A 199 -24.15 -22.28 -12.56
N LEU A 200 -23.05 -22.64 -13.22
CA LEU A 200 -22.38 -21.82 -14.22
C LEU A 200 -23.05 -22.08 -15.58
N CYS A 201 -23.64 -21.04 -16.14
CA CYS A 201 -24.26 -21.05 -17.46
C CYS A 201 -23.28 -20.40 -18.44
N LEU A 202 -22.86 -21.11 -19.49
CA LEU A 202 -21.81 -20.70 -20.43
C LEU A 202 -22.27 -20.86 -21.89
N LEU A 203 -22.14 -19.81 -22.69
CA LEU A 203 -22.41 -19.86 -24.14
C LEU A 203 -21.21 -20.45 -24.89
N HIS A 204 -21.47 -21.47 -25.70
CA HIS A 204 -20.49 -22.02 -26.63
C HIS A 204 -21.19 -22.54 -27.89
N ASP A 205 -20.72 -22.09 -29.06
CA ASP A 205 -21.27 -22.41 -30.38
C ASP A 205 -22.79 -22.16 -30.45
N GLY A 206 -23.22 -21.04 -29.86
CA GLY A 206 -24.64 -20.64 -29.80
C GLY A 206 -25.51 -21.46 -28.83
N ILE A 207 -24.94 -22.43 -28.11
CA ILE A 207 -25.64 -23.29 -27.15
C ILE A 207 -25.24 -22.91 -25.72
N VAL A 208 -26.24 -22.78 -24.83
CA VAL A 208 -26.00 -22.56 -23.39
C VAL A 208 -25.73 -23.88 -22.69
N ARG A 209 -24.53 -24.03 -22.14
CA ARG A 209 -24.09 -25.16 -21.33
C ARG A 209 -24.24 -24.84 -19.84
N HIS A 210 -24.67 -25.81 -19.06
CA HIS A 210 -24.93 -25.66 -17.63
C HIS A 210 -23.99 -26.58 -16.84
N TYR A 211 -23.05 -26.00 -16.11
CA TYR A 211 -22.10 -26.73 -15.26
C TYR A 211 -22.53 -26.60 -13.81
N LEU A 212 -22.75 -27.73 -13.14
CA LEU A 212 -23.09 -27.75 -11.72
C LEU A 212 -21.84 -27.41 -10.90
N ILE A 213 -21.98 -26.46 -9.98
CA ILE A 213 -20.97 -26.12 -8.97
C ILE A 213 -21.49 -26.59 -7.62
N GLU A 214 -20.76 -27.52 -7.02
CA GLU A 214 -21.13 -28.12 -5.75
C GLU A 214 -20.17 -27.70 -4.64
N LYS A 215 -20.71 -27.52 -3.44
CA LYS A 215 -19.94 -27.31 -2.23
C LYS A 215 -19.60 -28.67 -1.62
N GLY A 216 -18.32 -29.04 -1.67
CA GLY A 216 -17.82 -30.29 -1.08
C GLY A 216 -17.84 -30.26 0.45
N LYS A 217 -17.54 -31.41 1.07
CA LYS A 217 -17.50 -31.57 2.55
C LYS A 217 -16.56 -30.59 3.26
N THR A 218 -15.50 -30.14 2.58
CA THR A 218 -14.52 -29.18 3.10
C THR A 218 -14.98 -27.72 2.94
N GLY A 219 -16.21 -27.48 2.47
CA GLY A 219 -16.74 -26.15 2.19
C GLY A 219 -16.25 -25.53 0.87
N LYS A 220 -15.39 -26.21 0.12
CA LYS A 220 -14.85 -25.74 -1.17
C LYS A 220 -15.83 -25.98 -2.33
N LEU A 221 -15.83 -25.06 -3.29
CA LEU A 221 -16.65 -25.07 -4.49
C LEU A 221 -15.88 -25.69 -5.66
N SER A 222 -16.52 -26.54 -6.45
CA SER A 222 -15.92 -27.10 -7.67
C SER A 222 -16.99 -27.49 -8.68
N ILE A 223 -16.65 -27.47 -9.97
CA ILE A 223 -17.39 -28.26 -10.97
C ILE A 223 -17.03 -29.74 -10.82
N ARG A 224 -17.82 -30.62 -11.45
CA ARG A 224 -17.57 -32.06 -11.44
C ARG A 224 -16.14 -32.38 -11.91
N ASP A 225 -15.41 -33.14 -11.08
CA ASP A 225 -14.01 -33.54 -11.30
C ASP A 225 -13.02 -32.39 -11.53
N GLY A 226 -13.42 -31.14 -11.22
CA GLY A 226 -12.61 -29.94 -11.41
C GLY A 226 -11.81 -29.51 -10.17
N LYS A 227 -11.04 -28.44 -10.33
CA LYS A 227 -10.30 -27.79 -9.24
C LYS A 227 -11.26 -27.26 -8.16
N LYS A 228 -10.79 -27.27 -6.91
CA LYS A 228 -11.55 -26.83 -5.73
C LYS A 228 -11.15 -25.41 -5.32
N PHE A 229 -12.14 -24.55 -5.08
CA PHE A 229 -11.99 -23.14 -4.76
C PHE A 229 -12.68 -22.78 -3.44
N ASP A 230 -12.22 -21.75 -2.76
CA ASP A 230 -12.85 -21.30 -1.51
C ASP A 230 -14.04 -20.34 -1.78
N THR A 231 -14.03 -19.62 -2.91
CA THR A 231 -15.09 -18.67 -3.29
C THR A 231 -15.48 -18.78 -4.77
N LEU A 232 -16.70 -18.32 -5.11
CA LEU A 232 -17.14 -18.22 -6.51
C LEU A 232 -16.27 -17.27 -7.32
N TRP A 233 -15.70 -16.24 -6.68
CA TRP A 233 -14.75 -15.34 -7.31
C TRP A 233 -13.52 -16.08 -7.84
N GLN A 234 -12.86 -16.88 -6.99
CA GLN A 234 -11.69 -17.66 -7.38
C GLN A 234 -12.01 -18.67 -8.49
N LEU A 235 -13.23 -19.22 -8.47
CA LEU A 235 -13.73 -20.12 -9.50
C LEU A 235 -13.84 -19.41 -10.85
N VAL A 236 -14.49 -18.24 -10.89
CA VAL A 236 -14.64 -17.44 -12.12
C VAL A 236 -13.27 -16.96 -12.62
N GLU A 237 -12.40 -16.52 -11.72
CA GLU A 237 -11.03 -16.10 -12.04
C GLU A 237 -10.21 -17.23 -12.66
N HIS A 238 -10.37 -18.48 -12.21
CA HIS A 238 -9.66 -19.62 -12.79
C HIS A 238 -10.21 -19.96 -14.18
N TYR A 239 -11.54 -20.08 -14.30
CA TYR A 239 -12.17 -20.50 -15.54
C TYR A 239 -12.16 -19.44 -16.65
N SER A 240 -11.79 -18.20 -16.35
CA SER A 240 -11.62 -17.14 -17.37
C SER A 240 -10.38 -17.33 -18.26
N TYR A 241 -9.44 -18.20 -17.86
CA TYR A 241 -8.21 -18.43 -18.63
C TYR A 241 -7.80 -19.91 -18.71
N LYS A 242 -8.28 -20.76 -17.80
CA LYS A 242 -8.13 -22.21 -17.86
C LYS A 242 -9.49 -22.88 -18.05
N PRO A 243 -9.73 -23.59 -19.16
CA PRO A 243 -11.02 -24.26 -19.37
C PRO A 243 -11.22 -25.42 -18.38
N ASP A 244 -10.19 -26.22 -18.05
CA ASP A 244 -10.18 -27.26 -17.00
C ASP A 244 -11.51 -28.02 -16.80
N GLY A 245 -12.06 -28.58 -17.88
CA GLY A 245 -13.33 -29.33 -17.87
C GLY A 245 -14.53 -28.56 -18.43
N LEU A 246 -14.39 -27.26 -18.66
CA LEU A 246 -15.29 -26.46 -19.49
C LEU A 246 -14.94 -26.63 -20.98
N LEU A 247 -15.93 -26.46 -21.84
CA LEU A 247 -15.71 -26.46 -23.31
C LEU A 247 -14.84 -25.28 -23.76
N ARG A 248 -14.88 -24.15 -23.04
CA ARG A 248 -14.05 -22.98 -23.29
C ARG A 248 -13.96 -22.09 -22.06
N VAL A 249 -13.04 -21.13 -22.10
CA VAL A 249 -12.86 -20.14 -21.04
C VAL A 249 -14.04 -19.16 -20.93
N LEU A 250 -14.25 -18.64 -19.73
CA LEU A 250 -15.23 -17.58 -19.46
C LEU A 250 -14.73 -16.25 -20.03
N THR A 251 -15.61 -15.51 -20.72
CA THR A 251 -15.26 -14.21 -21.32
C THR A 251 -16.09 -13.09 -20.70
N PHE A 252 -17.22 -12.76 -21.32
CA PHE A 252 -18.04 -11.61 -20.93
C PHE A 252 -19.13 -12.02 -19.92
N PRO A 253 -19.21 -11.35 -18.75
CA PRO A 253 -20.29 -11.58 -17.82
C PRO A 253 -21.62 -11.03 -18.37
N CYS A 254 -22.72 -11.75 -18.20
CA CYS A 254 -24.06 -11.19 -18.40
C CYS A 254 -24.45 -10.40 -17.14
N PRO A 255 -24.65 -9.07 -17.19
CA PRO A 255 -25.14 -8.32 -16.03
C PRO A 255 -26.61 -8.66 -15.70
N PRO A 256 -27.06 -8.59 -14.43
CA PRO A 256 -28.46 -8.72 -14.08
C PRO A 256 -29.28 -7.52 -14.60
N SER A 257 -30.54 -7.75 -14.94
CA SER A 257 -31.45 -6.70 -15.44
C SER A 257 -31.55 -5.54 -14.43
N GLY A 258 -31.18 -4.33 -14.86
CA GLY A 258 -31.23 -3.11 -14.03
C GLY A 258 -29.88 -2.68 -13.42
N LEU A 259 -28.85 -3.53 -13.48
CA LEU A 259 -27.48 -3.16 -13.14
C LEU A 259 -26.72 -2.80 -14.42
N ASN A 260 -26.46 -1.51 -14.63
CA ASN A 260 -25.38 -1.13 -15.53
C ASN A 260 -24.08 -1.66 -14.90
N ALA A 261 -23.23 -2.31 -15.69
CA ALA A 261 -21.92 -2.82 -15.22
C ALA A 261 -21.04 -1.72 -14.58
N SER A 262 -21.41 -0.45 -14.75
CA SER A 262 -20.77 0.75 -14.20
C SER A 262 -21.22 1.14 -12.79
N HIS A 263 -22.24 0.52 -12.17
CA HIS A 263 -22.73 0.94 -10.85
C HIS A 263 -23.05 -0.25 -9.94
N ILE A 264 -22.07 -0.67 -9.13
CA ILE A 264 -22.20 -1.76 -8.15
C ILE A 264 -22.27 -1.15 -6.75
N ASP A 265 -23.34 -1.41 -5.99
CA ASP A 265 -23.56 -0.85 -4.65
C ASP A 265 -23.07 -1.78 -3.52
N PHE A 266 -22.00 -1.38 -2.85
CA PHE A 266 -21.35 -2.00 -1.71
C PHE A 266 -21.91 -1.58 -0.35
N GLY A 267 -22.96 -0.75 -0.26
CA GLY A 267 -23.48 0.01 0.90
C GLY A 267 -23.76 -0.70 2.24
N THR A 268 -23.38 -1.96 2.40
CA THR A 268 -23.24 -2.67 3.68
C THR A 268 -21.95 -3.48 3.66
N ARG A 269 -21.01 -3.19 4.58
CA ARG A 269 -19.76 -3.93 4.78
C ARG A 269 -20.08 -5.42 4.96
N PRO A 270 -19.72 -6.31 4.02
CA PRO A 270 -20.03 -7.73 4.18
C PRO A 270 -19.17 -8.31 5.31
N ARG A 271 -19.76 -9.19 6.13
CA ARG A 271 -19.02 -9.84 7.22
C ARG A 271 -17.97 -10.79 6.63
N PRO A 272 -16.70 -10.72 7.07
CA PRO A 272 -15.70 -11.70 6.68
C PRO A 272 -16.11 -13.13 7.08
N PRO A 273 -15.61 -14.18 6.40
CA PRO A 273 -15.84 -15.57 6.78
C PRO A 273 -15.43 -15.86 8.24
N ALA A 274 -16.05 -16.86 8.87
CA ALA A 274 -15.83 -17.24 10.27
C ALA A 274 -14.37 -17.66 10.63
N HIS A 275 -13.52 -17.85 9.62
CA HIS A 275 -12.10 -18.18 9.78
C HIS A 275 -11.17 -16.98 9.52
N HIS A 276 -11.72 -15.78 9.31
CA HIS A 276 -10.96 -14.54 9.21
C HIS A 276 -10.67 -13.97 10.61
N PRO A 277 -9.54 -13.28 10.85
CA PRO A 277 -9.19 -12.65 12.13
C PRO A 277 -10.25 -11.69 12.72
N MET A 278 -11.25 -11.29 11.94
CA MET A 278 -12.38 -10.46 12.39
C MET A 278 -13.60 -11.27 12.87
N SER A 279 -13.49 -12.59 12.99
CA SER A 279 -14.58 -13.42 13.53
C SER A 279 -14.56 -13.40 15.07
N SER A 280 -15.01 -12.30 15.68
CA SER A 280 -15.47 -12.32 17.06
C SER A 280 -16.74 -11.49 17.26
N LYS A 281 -17.83 -12.24 17.43
CA LYS A 281 -19.08 -11.97 18.18
C LYS A 281 -19.42 -10.51 18.47
N GLY A 282 -20.30 -9.99 17.63
CA GLY A 282 -21.49 -9.24 18.03
C GLY A 282 -21.30 -8.06 18.98
N GLU A 283 -20.90 -6.91 18.44
CA GLU A 283 -21.43 -5.61 18.86
C GLU A 283 -21.41 -4.67 17.66
N THR A 284 -22.59 -4.20 17.27
CA THR A 284 -22.80 -3.15 16.27
C THR A 284 -22.22 -1.83 16.79
N CYS A 285 -21.12 -1.35 16.20
CA CYS A 285 -20.77 0.07 16.24
C CYS A 285 -21.89 0.87 15.54
N LYS A 286 -22.78 1.43 16.34
CA LYS A 286 -23.73 2.46 15.89
C LYS A 286 -22.98 3.79 15.84
N TYR A 287 -22.54 4.21 14.66
CA TYR A 287 -22.36 5.64 14.39
C TYR A 287 -23.68 6.21 13.89
N LEU A 288 -23.97 7.41 14.38
CA LEU A 288 -25.29 8.02 14.49
C LEU A 288 -25.91 8.34 13.14
N ASN A 289 -27.15 7.88 12.96
CA ASN A 289 -28.07 8.38 11.96
C ASN A 289 -28.80 9.59 12.59
N VAL A 290 -28.53 10.81 12.11
CA VAL A 290 -29.18 12.02 12.63
C VAL A 290 -30.52 12.19 11.93
N SER A 291 -31.61 12.02 12.67
CA SER A 291 -32.93 12.55 12.32
C SER A 291 -33.35 13.52 13.42
N ALA A 292 -33.66 14.74 13.01
CA ALA A 292 -33.97 15.89 13.85
C ALA A 292 -35.14 15.65 14.80
N VAL A 293 -35.00 16.00 16.09
CA VAL A 293 -36.11 16.47 16.93
C VAL A 293 -35.60 17.46 18.00
N THR A 294 -36.23 18.63 17.95
CA THR A 294 -36.52 19.70 18.92
C THR A 294 -36.12 19.56 20.41
N ILE A 295 -35.52 20.65 20.92
CA ILE A 295 -35.19 20.93 22.33
C ILE A 295 -36.45 21.38 23.11
N PRO A 296 -36.55 21.03 24.41
CA PRO A 296 -36.96 22.02 25.41
C PRO A 296 -35.97 22.17 26.57
N ARG A 297 -35.85 23.42 27.02
CA ARG A 297 -35.12 23.92 28.20
C ARG A 297 -35.72 23.39 29.52
N VAL A 298 -34.93 23.41 30.60
CA VAL A 298 -35.15 24.19 31.87
C VAL A 298 -34.34 23.60 33.05
N ASP A 299 -33.46 24.47 33.57
CA ASP A 299 -33.10 24.84 34.96
C ASP A 299 -32.49 23.91 36.04
N SER A 300 -31.40 24.45 36.61
CA SER A 300 -31.01 24.55 38.06
C SER A 300 -30.42 23.37 38.85
N PHE A 301 -29.21 23.62 39.38
CA PHE A 301 -28.43 22.99 40.48
C PHE A 301 -29.17 23.06 41.85
N PRO A 302 -28.78 22.38 42.98
CA PRO A 302 -27.38 22.13 43.43
C PRO A 302 -27.02 20.87 44.30
N SER A 303 -25.70 20.64 44.44
CA SER A 303 -24.87 20.19 45.60
C SER A 303 -25.36 19.14 46.61
N ILE A 304 -24.51 18.15 46.95
CA ILE A 304 -23.99 17.85 48.31
C ILE A 304 -22.89 16.75 48.29
N TYR A 305 -21.88 16.95 49.14
CA TYR A 305 -20.69 16.14 49.43
C TYR A 305 -20.96 14.75 50.04
N SER A 306 -20.07 13.76 49.80
CA SER A 306 -19.41 12.93 50.84
C SER A 306 -18.33 11.94 50.32
N ARG A 307 -17.18 11.90 51.02
CA ARG A 307 -16.00 11.00 50.91
C ARG A 307 -16.36 9.55 51.30
N ALA A 308 -15.86 8.45 50.70
CA ALA A 308 -14.53 7.78 50.76
C ALA A 308 -14.73 6.30 50.30
N PRO A 309 -13.73 5.38 50.22
CA PRO A 309 -12.31 5.47 49.85
C PRO A 309 -11.96 4.61 48.61
N ILE A 310 -10.76 4.83 48.08
CA ILE A 310 -10.15 4.09 46.97
C ILE A 310 -9.72 2.70 47.44
N VAL A 311 -10.29 1.64 46.87
CA VAL A 311 -9.71 0.29 46.86
C VAL A 311 -9.21 0.03 45.45
N GLY A 312 -7.90 -0.11 45.31
CA GLY A 312 -7.25 -0.40 44.05
C GLY A 312 -7.70 -1.74 43.49
N VAL A 313 -8.25 -1.70 42.27
CA VAL A 313 -8.34 -2.87 41.41
C VAL A 313 -7.55 -2.53 40.14
N SER A 314 -6.40 -3.17 40.02
CA SER A 314 -5.62 -3.25 38.79
C SER A 314 -6.47 -3.95 37.72
N SER A 315 -7.18 -3.19 36.91
CA SER A 315 -7.76 -3.67 35.65
C SER A 315 -6.70 -3.55 34.56
N ARG A 316 -5.86 -4.58 34.45
CA ARG A 316 -5.29 -4.98 33.15
C ARG A 316 -6.46 -5.46 32.29
N GLY A 317 -7.20 -4.53 31.70
CA GLY A 317 -8.23 -4.79 30.70
C GLY A 317 -7.58 -4.89 29.34
N ALA A 318 -7.78 -6.02 28.66
CA ALA A 318 -7.39 -6.23 27.27
C ALA A 318 -8.15 -5.26 26.36
N GLU A 319 -7.52 -4.14 26.00
CA GLU A 319 -7.88 -3.42 24.77
C GLU A 319 -7.54 -4.35 23.60
N SER A 320 -8.56 -4.68 22.82
CA SER A 320 -8.58 -5.78 21.87
C SER A 320 -7.53 -5.67 20.77
N ASP A 321 -6.91 -6.80 20.44
CA ASP A 321 -5.94 -7.01 19.34
C ASP A 321 -6.44 -6.51 17.96
N THR A 322 -7.75 -6.25 17.82
CA THR A 322 -8.44 -5.85 16.59
C THR A 322 -8.03 -4.47 16.04
N SER A 323 -7.45 -3.59 16.85
CA SER A 323 -7.00 -2.25 16.41
C SER A 323 -5.64 -2.29 15.69
N ARG A 324 -4.78 -3.25 16.03
CA ARG A 324 -3.40 -3.33 15.51
C ARG A 324 -3.34 -3.75 14.05
N ASP A 325 -4.29 -4.57 13.62
CA ASP A 325 -4.36 -5.14 12.27
C ASP A 325 -5.30 -4.35 11.32
N ALA A 326 -5.78 -3.18 11.75
CA ALA A 326 -6.66 -2.34 10.94
C ALA A 326 -5.94 -1.81 9.68
N LEU A 327 -6.67 -1.77 8.56
CA LEU A 327 -6.19 -1.17 7.31
C LEU A 327 -5.97 0.35 7.52
N PRO A 328 -5.06 1.00 6.77
CA PRO A 328 -4.84 2.44 6.90
C PRO A 328 -6.14 3.25 6.89
N MET A 329 -7.06 2.89 5.99
CA MET A 329 -8.34 3.57 5.73
C MET A 329 -9.34 3.46 6.89
N ASP A 330 -9.19 2.45 7.75
CA ASP A 330 -10.02 2.26 8.95
C ASP A 330 -9.61 3.24 10.07
N SER A 331 -8.45 3.91 9.95
CA SER A 331 -8.00 4.92 10.90
C SER A 331 -8.55 6.32 10.55
N ALA A 332 -9.06 7.03 11.54
CA ALA A 332 -9.46 8.43 11.42
C ALA A 332 -8.31 9.39 11.03
N SER A 333 -7.04 8.95 11.14
CA SER A 333 -5.86 9.71 10.72
C SER A 333 -5.51 9.53 9.23
N TYR A 334 -6.26 8.72 8.49
CA TYR A 334 -6.03 8.53 7.06
C TYR A 334 -6.34 9.79 6.26
N VAL A 335 -7.53 10.35 6.46
CA VAL A 335 -7.93 11.63 5.88
C VAL A 335 -7.49 12.79 6.77
N SER A 336 -7.32 13.96 6.16
CA SER A 336 -7.02 15.20 6.89
C SER A 336 -8.10 15.50 7.93
N PRO A 337 -7.78 16.04 9.12
CA PRO A 337 -8.79 16.54 10.06
C PRO A 337 -9.75 17.56 9.46
N TYR A 338 -9.33 18.24 8.39
CA TYR A 338 -10.12 19.27 7.69
C TYR A 338 -10.75 18.74 6.40
N ALA A 339 -10.89 17.42 6.24
CA ALA A 339 -11.59 16.81 5.11
C ALA A 339 -13.12 16.93 5.23
N ASP A 340 -13.64 17.10 6.46
CA ASP A 340 -15.04 17.46 6.69
C ASP A 340 -15.25 18.95 6.33
N PRO A 341 -16.11 19.27 5.34
CA PRO A 341 -16.41 20.66 4.97
C PRO A 341 -16.98 21.51 6.11
N GLU A 342 -17.54 20.87 7.14
CA GLU A 342 -18.09 21.55 8.31
C GLU A 342 -17.04 21.82 9.41
N GLU A 343 -15.85 21.19 9.32
CA GLU A 343 -14.70 21.53 10.16
C GLU A 343 -13.92 22.69 9.55
N ILE A 344 -13.91 23.84 10.23
CA ILE A 344 -13.32 25.06 9.70
C ILE A 344 -11.80 24.98 9.80
N ARG A 345 -11.11 24.92 8.66
CA ARG A 345 -9.65 25.06 8.62
C ARG A 345 -9.24 26.42 9.19
N PRO A 346 -8.30 26.49 10.15
CA PRO A 346 -7.81 27.75 10.68
C PRO A 346 -7.34 28.69 9.57
N LYS A 347 -7.68 29.98 9.66
CA LYS A 347 -7.22 31.01 8.71
C LYS A 347 -5.73 31.30 8.82
N THR A 348 -5.12 30.92 9.95
CA THR A 348 -3.70 31.08 10.24
C THR A 348 -3.14 29.77 10.74
N ILE A 349 -1.81 29.62 10.73
CA ILE A 349 -1.11 28.47 11.30
C ILE A 349 -1.26 28.36 12.83
N TYR A 350 -1.75 29.41 13.49
CA TYR A 350 -1.84 29.51 14.94
C TYR A 350 -3.12 28.89 15.49
N LEU A 351 -2.95 28.04 16.50
CA LEU A 351 -4.00 27.41 17.27
C LEU A 351 -4.13 28.11 18.63
N LYS A 352 -5.36 28.20 19.11
CA LYS A 352 -5.65 28.80 20.42
C LYS A 352 -5.26 27.83 21.54
N ARG A 353 -4.54 28.32 22.54
CA ARG A 353 -4.04 27.49 23.66
C ARG A 353 -5.17 26.81 24.43
N GLU A 354 -6.33 27.45 24.54
CA GLU A 354 -7.49 26.95 25.27
C GLU A 354 -8.14 25.73 24.59
N GLN A 355 -7.86 25.51 23.30
CA GLN A 355 -8.32 24.34 22.56
C GLN A 355 -7.42 23.12 22.76
N LEU A 356 -6.26 23.27 23.40
CA LEU A 356 -5.28 22.21 23.55
C LEU A 356 -5.21 21.72 25.01
N ILE A 357 -5.46 20.44 25.22
CA ILE A 357 -5.27 19.79 26.52
C ILE A 357 -4.08 18.84 26.39
N LEU A 358 -3.10 18.96 27.27
CA LEU A 358 -1.88 18.15 27.24
C LEU A 358 -1.90 17.15 28.39
N ASP A 359 -1.47 15.92 28.10
CA ASP A 359 -1.20 14.95 29.14
C ASP A 359 0.10 15.29 29.87
N ASP A 360 0.20 14.88 31.13
CA ASP A 360 1.42 15.05 31.94
C ASP A 360 2.55 14.14 31.47
N ILE A 361 2.21 13.00 30.87
CA ILE A 361 3.15 11.95 30.46
C ILE A 361 3.79 12.31 29.12
N GLU A 362 5.13 12.30 29.09
CA GLU A 362 5.90 12.44 27.86
C GLU A 362 5.89 11.13 27.05
N LEU A 363 5.57 11.23 25.77
CA LEU A 363 5.71 10.12 24.81
C LEU A 363 7.17 9.89 24.43
N GLY A 364 7.98 10.94 24.46
CA GLY A 364 9.41 10.87 24.21
C GLY A 364 10.06 12.25 24.19
N SER A 365 11.39 12.26 24.17
CA SER A 365 12.20 13.47 24.08
C SER A 365 13.31 13.30 23.05
N GLY A 366 13.72 14.40 22.44
CA GLY A 366 14.75 14.43 21.40
C GLY A 366 15.55 15.73 21.40
N ASN A 367 16.36 15.89 20.36
CA ASN A 367 17.21 17.07 20.22
C ASN A 367 16.40 18.37 20.19
N PHE A 368 15.23 18.33 19.55
CA PHE A 368 14.39 19.50 19.27
C PHE A 368 13.35 19.83 20.35
N GLY A 369 13.15 18.96 21.35
CA GLY A 369 12.08 19.15 22.32
C GLY A 369 11.57 17.87 22.95
N THR A 370 10.48 18.00 23.70
CA THR A 370 9.72 16.87 24.28
C THR A 370 8.39 16.74 23.56
N VAL A 371 7.90 15.51 23.43
CA VAL A 371 6.63 15.18 22.76
C VAL A 371 5.67 14.66 23.81
N LYS A 372 4.48 15.26 23.88
CA LYS A 372 3.39 14.87 24.78
C LYS A 372 2.17 14.45 23.97
N LYS A 373 1.35 13.56 24.54
CA LYS A 373 0.02 13.30 24.02
C LYS A 373 -0.90 14.45 24.44
N GLY A 374 -1.93 14.72 23.66
CA GLY A 374 -2.93 15.69 24.01
C GLY A 374 -4.23 15.51 23.24
N ILE A 375 -5.19 16.36 23.54
CA ILE A 375 -6.47 16.47 22.85
C ILE A 375 -6.59 17.89 22.29
N PHE A 376 -6.88 17.99 20.99
CA PHE A 376 -7.21 19.24 20.32
C PHE A 376 -8.72 19.33 20.10
N LYS A 377 -9.34 20.36 20.68
CA LYS A 377 -10.78 20.64 20.57
C LYS A 377 -11.08 21.36 19.26
N MET A 378 -11.63 20.62 18.31
CA MET A 378 -12.14 21.14 17.03
C MET A 378 -13.58 21.64 17.20
N THR A 379 -14.22 22.06 16.10
CA THR A 379 -15.57 22.63 16.17
C THR A 379 -16.62 21.58 16.52
N LYS A 380 -16.49 20.36 15.95
CA LYS A 380 -17.44 19.26 16.21
C LYS A 380 -16.83 18.13 17.01
N THR A 381 -15.52 17.97 16.94
CA THR A 381 -14.83 16.79 17.44
C THR A 381 -13.69 17.13 18.39
N GLU A 382 -13.31 16.16 19.22
CA GLU A 382 -12.05 16.20 19.97
C GLU A 382 -11.08 15.23 19.31
N LYS A 383 -9.90 15.72 18.91
CA LYS A 383 -8.92 14.93 18.16
C LYS A 383 -7.70 14.62 19.04
N PRO A 384 -7.30 13.35 19.20
CA PRO A 384 -6.02 13.00 19.78
C PRO A 384 -4.86 13.52 18.93
N VAL A 385 -3.90 14.17 19.59
CA VAL A 385 -2.76 14.83 18.95
C VAL A 385 -1.45 14.49 19.66
N ALA A 386 -0.36 14.56 18.90
CA ALA A 386 0.99 14.62 19.44
C ALA A 386 1.45 16.09 19.45
N VAL A 387 1.94 16.57 20.58
CA VAL A 387 2.38 17.95 20.77
C VAL A 387 3.87 17.97 21.07
N LYS A 388 4.65 18.53 20.14
CA LYS A 388 6.09 18.71 20.31
C LYS A 388 6.35 20.09 20.91
N VAL A 389 6.75 20.11 22.17
CA VAL A 389 7.16 21.32 22.90
C VAL A 389 8.61 21.61 22.57
N LEU A 390 8.85 22.73 21.87
CA LEU A 390 10.19 23.14 21.44
C LEU A 390 10.97 23.74 22.62
N LYS A 391 12.30 23.55 22.61
CA LYS A 391 13.18 24.12 23.64
C LYS A 391 13.30 25.65 23.48
N ASN A 392 13.41 26.36 24.60
CA ASN A 392 13.53 27.83 24.67
C ASN A 392 14.89 28.41 24.20
N GLU A 393 15.73 27.62 23.52
CA GLU A 393 17.07 28.06 23.08
C GLU A 393 17.02 29.07 21.91
N ASN A 394 15.84 29.31 21.32
CA ASN A 394 15.66 30.04 20.06
C ASN A 394 14.84 31.34 20.18
N ASN A 395 15.09 32.18 21.19
CA ASN A 395 14.48 33.53 21.26
C ASN A 395 15.10 34.55 20.25
N ASP A 396 15.92 34.09 19.32
CA ASP A 396 16.39 34.90 18.19
C ASP A 396 15.23 35.13 17.19
N PRO A 397 14.82 36.40 16.93
CA PRO A 397 13.76 36.72 15.99
C PRO A 397 13.96 36.13 14.59
N SER A 398 15.21 35.98 14.13
CA SER A 398 15.52 35.43 12.81
C SER A 398 15.23 33.93 12.72
N VAL A 399 15.44 33.19 13.80
CA VAL A 399 15.13 31.75 13.90
C VAL A 399 13.62 31.54 13.97
N LYS A 400 12.89 32.46 14.64
CA LYS A 400 11.41 32.46 14.69
C LYS A 400 10.81 32.61 13.29
N ASP A 401 11.31 33.54 12.47
CA ASP A 401 10.79 33.75 11.11
C ASP A 401 11.05 32.55 10.19
N GLU A 402 12.23 31.92 10.29
CA GLU A 402 12.52 30.70 9.51
C GLU A 402 11.62 29.52 9.95
N LEU A 403 11.43 29.33 11.26
CA LEU A 403 10.55 28.30 11.81
C LEU A 403 9.09 28.48 11.36
N LEU A 404 8.58 29.70 11.40
CA LEU A 404 7.21 30.00 10.99
C LEU A 404 7.00 29.78 9.50
N LYS A 405 7.97 30.15 8.66
CA LYS A 405 7.94 29.86 7.21
C LYS A 405 7.92 28.36 6.95
N GLU A 406 8.78 27.60 7.60
CA GLU A 406 8.82 26.14 7.47
C GLU A 406 7.51 25.50 7.93
N ALA A 407 7.00 25.91 9.08
CA ALA A 407 5.74 25.39 9.61
C ALA A 407 4.54 25.74 8.73
N ALA A 408 4.52 26.91 8.09
CA ALA A 408 3.48 27.26 7.13
C ALA A 408 3.49 26.37 5.88
N VAL A 409 4.67 25.96 5.39
CA VAL A 409 4.77 24.97 4.32
C VAL A 409 4.36 23.60 4.82
N MET A 410 4.80 23.19 6.00
CA MET A 410 4.44 21.89 6.59
C MET A 410 2.94 21.71 6.79
N GLN A 411 2.20 22.77 7.16
CA GLN A 411 0.75 22.71 7.33
C GLN A 411 0.01 22.48 6.00
N GLN A 412 0.62 22.84 4.87
CA GLN A 412 0.03 22.63 3.53
C GLN A 412 0.21 21.20 3.03
N LEU A 413 1.17 20.46 3.60
CA LEU A 413 1.42 19.08 3.23
C LEU A 413 0.26 18.18 3.72
N ASP A 414 -0.42 17.56 2.77
CA ASP A 414 -1.55 16.67 3.00
C ASP A 414 -1.36 15.36 2.24
N ASN A 415 -0.86 14.35 2.96
CA ASN A 415 -0.73 12.99 2.46
C ASN A 415 -1.01 12.01 3.60
N PRO A 416 -1.66 10.86 3.35
CA PRO A 416 -1.92 9.87 4.39
C PRO A 416 -0.64 9.33 5.04
N TYR A 417 0.47 9.19 4.30
CA TYR A 417 1.71 8.58 4.77
C TYR A 417 2.70 9.58 5.40
N ILE A 418 2.23 10.77 5.77
CA ILE A 418 2.96 11.72 6.60
C ILE A 418 2.16 12.02 7.87
N VAL A 419 2.86 12.33 8.96
CA VAL A 419 2.27 12.90 10.17
C VAL A 419 1.94 14.35 9.86
N ARG A 420 0.65 14.65 9.65
CA ARG A 420 0.25 16.01 9.28
C ARG A 420 0.46 16.97 10.45
N MET A 421 0.93 18.17 10.12
CA MET A 421 0.91 19.30 11.04
C MET A 421 -0.49 19.90 11.06
N ILE A 422 -1.10 19.95 12.24
CA ILE A 422 -2.41 20.60 12.45
C ILE A 422 -2.22 22.11 12.56
N GLY A 423 -1.22 22.52 13.35
CA GLY A 423 -0.84 23.92 13.50
C GLY A 423 0.17 24.12 14.63
N ILE A 424 0.36 25.39 14.99
CA ILE A 424 1.31 25.82 16.00
C ILE A 424 0.56 26.49 17.15
N CYS A 425 0.97 26.26 18.38
CA CYS A 425 0.49 27.04 19.53
C CYS A 425 1.67 27.80 20.15
N GLU A 426 1.55 29.13 20.21
CA GLU A 426 2.49 30.02 20.89
C GLU A 426 1.87 30.38 22.25
N ALA A 427 2.40 29.81 23.34
CA ALA A 427 1.95 30.05 24.70
C ALA A 427 3.16 30.11 25.66
N GLU A 428 3.16 29.33 26.74
CA GLU A 428 4.32 29.22 27.64
C GLU A 428 5.57 28.71 26.92
N TYR A 429 5.35 27.89 25.89
CA TYR A 429 6.36 27.35 24.98
C TYR A 429 5.80 27.35 23.56
N TRP A 430 6.69 27.26 22.58
CA TRP A 430 6.31 26.94 21.20
C TRP A 430 5.95 25.46 21.08
N MET A 431 4.77 25.20 20.54
CA MET A 431 4.23 23.85 20.41
C MET A 431 3.82 23.55 18.98
N LEU A 432 4.34 22.47 18.42
CA LEU A 432 3.89 21.93 17.14
C LEU A 432 2.82 20.86 17.41
N VAL A 433 1.60 21.09 16.95
CA VAL A 433 0.47 20.17 17.12
C VAL A 433 0.34 19.30 15.87
N MET A 434 0.41 18.00 16.05
CA MET A 434 0.53 17.01 14.96
C MET A 434 -0.44 15.84 15.16
N GLU A 435 -0.68 15.09 14.08
CA GLU A 435 -1.38 13.81 14.18
C GLU A 435 -0.66 12.83 15.13
N LEU A 436 -1.45 12.08 15.90
CA LEU A 436 -0.94 11.05 16.80
C LEU A 436 -0.76 9.71 16.06
N ALA A 437 0.36 9.03 16.34
CA ALA A 437 0.65 7.68 15.89
C ALA A 437 1.07 6.83 17.09
N ASP A 438 0.11 6.10 17.67
CA ASP A 438 0.22 5.51 19.02
C ASP A 438 1.22 4.35 19.14
N LEU A 439 1.55 3.63 18.05
CA LEU A 439 2.50 2.51 18.12
C LEU A 439 3.96 2.96 18.14
N GLY A 440 4.21 4.27 17.98
CA GLY A 440 5.55 4.86 18.08
C GLY A 440 6.46 4.50 16.91
N PRO A 441 7.79 4.63 17.07
CA PRO A 441 8.71 4.58 15.93
C PRO A 441 8.99 3.16 15.44
N LEU A 442 9.11 3.02 14.12
CA LEU A 442 9.28 1.76 13.38
C LEU A 442 10.44 0.93 13.91
N ASN A 443 11.60 1.53 14.16
CA ASN A 443 12.77 0.80 14.66
C ASN A 443 12.52 0.11 16.02
N LYS A 444 11.88 0.80 16.97
CA LYS A 444 11.53 0.23 18.27
C LYS A 444 10.42 -0.81 18.15
N PHE A 445 9.46 -0.59 17.24
CA PHE A 445 8.40 -1.56 16.98
C PHE A 445 8.98 -2.88 16.42
N LEU A 446 9.85 -2.82 15.42
CA LEU A 446 10.47 -4.01 14.82
C LEU A 446 11.37 -4.77 15.79
N LEU A 447 12.10 -4.07 16.66
CA LEU A 447 12.91 -4.71 17.71
C LEU A 447 12.07 -5.54 18.68
N LYS A 448 10.82 -5.13 18.94
CA LYS A 448 9.87 -5.81 19.83
C LYS A 448 9.09 -6.92 19.11
N ASN A 449 8.91 -6.82 17.79
CA ASN A 449 8.08 -7.72 16.98
C ASN A 449 8.93 -8.35 15.85
N LYS A 450 9.91 -9.18 16.23
CA LYS A 450 10.85 -9.81 15.27
C LYS A 450 10.21 -10.91 14.41
N ASP A 451 9.04 -11.37 14.81
CA ASP A 451 8.18 -12.32 14.12
C ASP A 451 7.34 -11.67 13.00
N LEU A 452 7.36 -10.34 12.90
CA LEU A 452 6.70 -9.61 11.81
C LEU A 452 7.21 -10.13 10.46
N ARG A 453 6.27 -10.51 9.58
CA ARG A 453 6.62 -11.03 8.25
C ARG A 453 7.29 -9.96 7.42
N GLN A 454 8.21 -10.37 6.56
CA GLN A 454 8.87 -9.46 5.63
C GLN A 454 7.90 -8.74 4.71
N LEU A 455 6.79 -9.40 4.35
CA LEU A 455 5.74 -8.78 3.55
C LEU A 455 5.17 -7.52 4.22
N ASN A 456 4.91 -7.57 5.53
CA ASN A 456 4.48 -6.41 6.31
C ASN A 456 5.57 -5.33 6.35
N VAL A 457 6.85 -5.71 6.50
CA VAL A 457 7.96 -4.74 6.45
C VAL A 457 8.01 -4.04 5.09
N THR A 458 7.87 -4.80 4.00
CA THR A 458 7.79 -4.29 2.62
C THR A 458 6.62 -3.33 2.44
N GLU A 459 5.44 -3.65 2.97
CA GLU A 459 4.27 -2.75 2.97
C GLU A 459 4.57 -1.41 3.67
N LEU A 460 5.15 -1.46 4.87
CA LEU A 460 5.45 -0.24 5.63
C LEU A 460 6.49 0.64 4.92
N VAL A 461 7.56 0.05 4.35
CA VAL A 461 8.54 0.85 3.59
C VAL A 461 8.00 1.33 2.23
N HIS A 462 7.01 0.63 1.66
CA HIS A 462 6.28 1.10 0.48
C HIS A 462 5.52 2.39 0.81
N GLN A 463 4.76 2.40 1.90
CA GLN A 463 4.05 3.59 2.38
C GLN A 463 5.01 4.78 2.64
N VAL A 464 6.18 4.52 3.24
CA VAL A 464 7.22 5.55 3.42
C VAL A 464 7.70 6.07 2.05
N SER A 465 7.90 5.21 1.06
CA SER A 465 8.30 5.67 -0.29
C SER A 465 7.22 6.53 -0.96
N MET A 466 5.93 6.24 -0.73
CA MET A 466 4.81 7.04 -1.22
C MET A 466 4.77 8.42 -0.57
N GLY A 467 4.95 8.49 0.76
CA GLY A 467 5.07 9.75 1.48
C GLY A 467 6.27 10.58 1.00
N MET A 468 7.43 9.96 0.80
CA MET A 468 8.62 10.66 0.30
C MET A 468 8.50 11.12 -1.16
N LYS A 469 7.83 10.35 -2.01
CA LYS A 469 7.47 10.78 -3.38
C LYS A 469 6.58 12.02 -3.35
N TYR A 470 5.61 12.07 -2.43
CA TYR A 470 4.78 13.25 -2.23
C TYR A 470 5.61 14.46 -1.76
N LEU A 471 6.53 14.28 -0.81
CA LEU A 471 7.42 15.36 -0.37
C LEU A 471 8.34 15.87 -1.49
N GLU A 472 8.90 14.96 -2.30
CA GLU A 472 9.70 15.30 -3.49
C GLU A 472 8.90 16.13 -4.49
N ALA A 473 7.65 15.76 -4.77
CA ALA A 473 6.77 16.51 -5.67
C ALA A 473 6.39 17.91 -5.14
N ASN A 474 6.47 18.12 -3.82
CA ASN A 474 6.22 19.41 -3.17
C ASN A 474 7.52 20.18 -2.85
N ASN A 475 8.66 19.79 -3.46
CA ASN A 475 9.96 20.42 -3.24
C ASN A 475 10.35 20.54 -1.75
N PHE A 476 10.00 19.51 -0.97
CA PHE A 476 10.20 19.49 0.46
C PHE A 476 11.24 18.44 0.84
N VAL A 477 12.39 18.89 1.38
CA VAL A 477 13.50 17.99 1.77
C VAL A 477 13.39 17.65 3.25
N HIS A 478 13.34 16.35 3.55
CA HIS A 478 13.13 15.84 4.91
C HIS A 478 14.36 16.05 5.80
N ARG A 479 15.58 15.73 5.30
CA ARG A 479 16.89 15.93 5.97
C ARG A 479 17.17 15.09 7.20
N ASP A 480 16.16 14.43 7.77
CA ASP A 480 16.33 13.46 8.86
C ASP A 480 15.52 12.17 8.66
N LEU A 481 15.46 11.65 7.43
CA LEU A 481 14.68 10.43 7.17
C LEU A 481 15.39 9.20 7.76
N ALA A 482 14.74 8.54 8.72
CA ALA A 482 15.27 7.37 9.43
C ALA A 482 14.12 6.56 10.05
N ALA A 483 14.38 5.30 10.42
CA ALA A 483 13.33 4.46 11.02
C ALA A 483 12.84 4.96 12.41
N ARG A 484 13.61 5.82 13.09
CA ARG A 484 13.16 6.53 14.31
C ARG A 484 12.09 7.60 14.03
N ASN A 485 12.03 8.10 12.80
CA ASN A 485 11.15 9.16 12.35
C ASN A 485 10.01 8.62 11.45
N VAL A 486 9.89 7.29 11.33
CA VAL A 486 8.68 6.65 10.81
C VAL A 486 7.87 6.17 12.00
N LEU A 487 6.68 6.72 12.19
CA LEU A 487 5.77 6.34 13.27
C LEU A 487 4.68 5.42 12.74
N LEU A 488 4.25 4.49 13.58
CA LEU A 488 3.20 3.53 13.24
C LEU A 488 1.88 3.94 13.90
N VAL A 489 0.84 4.01 13.07
CA VAL A 489 -0.56 4.13 13.55
C VAL A 489 -1.11 2.74 13.83
N THR A 490 -0.89 1.80 12.90
CA THR A 490 -1.19 0.37 13.03
C THR A 490 0.02 -0.44 12.53
N GLN A 491 -0.02 -1.77 12.67
CA GLN A 491 1.04 -2.64 12.13
C GLN A 491 1.10 -2.65 10.59
N HIS A 492 0.07 -2.10 9.94
CA HIS A 492 -0.09 -1.96 8.50
C HIS A 492 -0.13 -0.49 8.05
N TYR A 493 0.18 0.47 8.93
CA TYR A 493 0.09 1.90 8.59
C TYR A 493 1.23 2.73 9.20
N ALA A 494 2.18 3.10 8.36
CA ALA A 494 3.31 3.97 8.66
C ALA A 494 3.07 5.42 8.20
N LYS A 495 3.59 6.37 8.99
CA LYS A 495 3.63 7.79 8.69
C LYS A 495 5.03 8.36 8.93
N ILE A 496 5.51 9.17 7.99
CA ILE A 496 6.77 9.91 8.11
C ILE A 496 6.56 11.10 9.05
N SER A 497 7.50 11.32 9.96
CA SER A 497 7.40 12.33 11.02
C SER A 497 8.71 13.09 11.22
N ASP A 498 8.69 14.04 12.15
CA ASP A 498 9.84 14.83 12.60
C ASP A 498 10.54 15.62 11.49
N PHE A 499 9.79 16.56 10.93
CA PHE A 499 10.29 17.56 10.00
C PHE A 499 11.11 18.68 10.68
N GLY A 500 11.56 18.48 11.93
CA GLY A 500 12.25 19.52 12.73
C GLY A 500 13.63 19.94 12.19
N LEU A 501 14.13 19.25 11.15
CA LEU A 501 15.31 19.62 10.37
C LEU A 501 14.99 19.85 8.89
N SER A 502 13.73 19.71 8.48
CA SER A 502 13.33 19.80 7.09
C SER A 502 13.44 21.22 6.56
N LYS A 503 13.45 21.37 5.24
CA LYS A 503 13.49 22.68 4.59
C LYS A 503 12.67 22.64 3.31
N ALA A 504 11.83 23.66 3.13
CA ALA A 504 11.20 23.93 1.84
C ALA A 504 12.23 24.56 0.90
N LEU A 505 12.30 24.08 -0.34
CA LEU A 505 13.12 24.69 -1.38
C LEU A 505 12.32 25.75 -2.13
N ASN A 506 13.00 26.81 -2.56
CA ASN A 506 12.43 27.76 -3.53
C ASN A 506 12.26 27.05 -4.89
N SER A 507 11.35 27.53 -5.73
CA SER A 507 11.09 26.93 -7.06
C SER A 507 12.33 26.80 -7.94
N ASP A 508 13.31 27.69 -7.73
CA ASP A 508 14.51 27.80 -8.56
C ASP A 508 15.71 27.05 -7.94
N GLU A 509 15.54 26.44 -6.77
CA GLU A 509 16.60 25.74 -6.03
C GLU A 509 16.39 24.23 -6.03
N SER A 510 17.40 23.47 -6.48
CA SER A 510 17.38 22.00 -6.46
C SER A 510 17.99 21.38 -5.19
N TYR A 511 18.61 22.20 -4.33
CA TYR A 511 19.21 21.76 -3.08
C TYR A 511 19.29 22.91 -2.06
N TYR A 512 19.26 22.56 -0.77
CA TYR A 512 19.54 23.46 0.34
C TYR A 512 20.99 23.31 0.81
N LYS A 513 21.69 24.43 1.05
CA LYS A 513 23.04 24.43 1.64
C LYS A 513 23.01 24.94 3.07
N ALA A 514 23.36 24.10 4.05
CA ALA A 514 23.38 24.53 5.45
C ALA A 514 24.56 25.48 5.75
N LYS A 515 24.35 26.44 6.65
CA LYS A 515 25.34 27.49 7.01
C LYS A 515 26.44 27.03 7.98
N GLY A 516 26.40 25.80 8.53
CA GLY A 516 27.44 25.30 9.46
C GLY A 516 27.26 23.86 9.99
N HIS A 517 28.20 23.43 10.84
CA HIS A 517 28.23 22.10 11.47
C HIS A 517 27.32 22.03 12.71
N GLY A 518 26.13 21.43 12.59
CA GLY A 518 25.25 21.06 13.70
C GLY A 518 25.46 19.62 14.20
N LYS A 519 24.65 19.18 15.19
CA LYS A 519 24.59 17.78 15.63
C LYS A 519 23.86 16.93 14.57
N TRP A 520 24.57 16.56 13.52
CA TRP A 520 24.01 15.85 12.37
C TRP A 520 24.01 14.32 12.55
N PRO A 521 22.96 13.61 12.15
CA PRO A 521 22.91 12.15 12.15
C PRO A 521 23.67 11.56 10.96
N ILE A 522 25.00 11.70 10.97
CA ILE A 522 25.92 11.38 9.86
C ILE A 522 25.67 10.01 9.21
N LYS A 523 25.26 8.99 9.98
CA LYS A 523 25.03 7.63 9.48
C LYS A 523 23.90 7.50 8.45
N TRP A 524 22.97 8.46 8.40
CA TRP A 524 21.90 8.48 7.40
C TRP A 524 22.23 9.39 6.23
N TYR A 525 23.29 10.20 6.32
CA TYR A 525 23.55 11.26 5.36
C TYR A 525 24.27 10.76 4.13
N ALA A 526 23.86 11.31 2.99
CA ALA A 526 24.54 11.10 1.73
C ALA A 526 25.94 11.78 1.76
N PRO A 527 26.91 11.31 0.95
CA PRO A 527 28.25 11.88 0.91
C PRO A 527 28.26 13.40 0.69
N GLU A 528 27.39 13.90 -0.19
CA GLU A 528 27.29 15.33 -0.47
C GLU A 528 26.76 16.18 0.70
N CYS A 529 25.96 15.57 1.60
CA CYS A 529 25.53 16.22 2.83
C CYS A 529 26.67 16.30 3.84
N ILE A 530 27.49 15.25 3.92
CA ILE A 530 28.63 15.18 4.85
C ILE A 530 29.73 16.15 4.40
N ASN A 531 30.06 16.14 3.11
CA ASN A 531 31.20 16.87 2.54
C ASN A 531 30.88 18.34 2.23
N PHE A 532 29.65 18.63 1.78
CA PHE A 532 29.30 19.95 1.23
C PHE A 532 28.06 20.58 1.86
N PHE A 533 27.43 19.93 2.83
CA PHE A 533 26.17 20.36 3.45
C PHE A 533 25.03 20.60 2.46
N LYS A 534 25.03 19.87 1.34
CA LYS A 534 24.00 19.96 0.30
C LYS A 534 22.90 18.93 0.56
N PHE A 535 21.69 19.39 0.81
CA PHE A 535 20.51 18.57 1.07
C PHE A 535 19.52 18.71 -0.08
N SER A 536 19.01 17.58 -0.58
CA SER A 536 18.03 17.50 -1.66
C SER A 536 17.17 16.25 -1.52
N SER A 537 16.11 16.11 -2.32
CA SER A 537 15.33 14.86 -2.38
C SER A 537 16.22 13.65 -2.70
N LYS A 538 17.27 13.81 -3.53
CA LYS A 538 18.26 12.75 -3.80
C LYS A 538 19.06 12.35 -2.56
N SER A 539 19.33 13.29 -1.64
CA SER A 539 19.97 12.95 -0.35
C SER A 539 19.01 12.24 0.61
N ASP A 540 17.71 12.52 0.54
CA ASP A 540 16.70 11.76 1.26
C ASP A 540 16.56 10.34 0.69
N VAL A 541 16.74 10.13 -0.61
CA VAL A 541 16.79 8.78 -1.21
C VAL A 541 17.91 7.95 -0.60
N TRP A 542 19.09 8.52 -0.38
CA TRP A 542 20.17 7.83 0.34
C TRP A 542 19.74 7.44 1.76
N SER A 543 19.14 8.39 2.47
CA SER A 543 18.63 8.20 3.83
C SER A 543 17.55 7.10 3.88
N PHE A 544 16.70 7.03 2.86
CA PHE A 544 15.71 5.98 2.67
C PHE A 544 16.36 4.60 2.49
N GLY A 545 17.48 4.50 1.76
CA GLY A 545 18.24 3.24 1.68
C GLY A 545 18.74 2.77 3.05
N VAL A 546 19.20 3.68 3.91
CA VAL A 546 19.59 3.35 5.30
C VAL A 546 18.38 2.95 6.13
N LEU A 547 17.24 3.65 6.00
CA LEU A 547 15.98 3.31 6.66
C LEU A 547 15.48 1.92 6.25
N MET A 548 15.56 1.56 4.96
CA MET A 548 15.23 0.22 4.48
C MET A 548 16.14 -0.82 5.15
N TRP A 549 17.44 -0.56 5.26
CA TRP A 549 18.36 -1.45 5.96
C TRP A 549 17.97 -1.62 7.44
N GLU A 550 17.59 -0.53 8.14
CA GLU A 550 17.06 -0.60 9.50
C GLU A 550 15.79 -1.46 9.57
N ALA A 551 14.87 -1.30 8.62
CA ALA A 551 13.61 -2.03 8.58
C ALA A 551 13.82 -3.53 8.36
N PHE A 552 14.60 -3.92 7.34
CA PHE A 552 14.87 -5.33 7.02
C PHE A 552 15.87 -6.00 7.97
N SER A 553 16.61 -5.23 8.78
CA SER A 553 17.40 -5.75 9.90
C SER A 553 16.62 -5.81 11.23
N TYR A 554 15.31 -5.53 11.19
CA TYR A 554 14.41 -5.51 12.34
C TYR A 554 14.84 -4.52 13.44
N GLY A 555 15.17 -3.29 13.03
CA GLY A 555 15.47 -2.16 13.90
C GLY A 555 16.89 -2.15 14.45
N GLN A 556 17.84 -2.87 13.82
CA GLN A 556 19.25 -2.77 14.20
C GLN A 556 19.82 -1.38 13.88
N LYS A 557 20.87 -1.00 14.62
CA LYS A 557 21.58 0.26 14.38
C LYS A 557 22.46 0.14 13.14
N PRO A 558 22.37 1.06 12.16
CA PRO A 558 23.22 1.02 10.97
C PRO A 558 24.68 1.31 11.35
N TYR A 559 25.61 0.71 10.60
CA TYR A 559 27.06 0.82 10.82
C TYR A 559 27.45 0.58 12.28
N LYS A 560 26.97 -0.52 12.87
CA LYS A 560 27.17 -0.84 14.29
C LYS A 560 28.66 -0.84 14.64
N GLY A 561 29.03 -0.12 15.70
CA GLY A 561 30.42 0.01 16.15
C GLY A 561 31.24 1.11 15.48
N MET A 562 30.80 1.65 14.35
CA MET A 562 31.54 2.70 13.62
C MET A 562 31.17 4.12 14.06
N LYS A 563 32.17 5.00 14.09
CA LYS A 563 32.05 6.46 14.23
C LYS A 563 31.71 7.11 12.89
N GLY A 564 31.23 8.36 12.91
CA GLY A 564 30.84 9.08 11.69
C GLY A 564 31.97 9.22 10.67
N SER A 565 33.21 9.46 11.12
CA SER A 565 34.39 9.55 10.25
C SER A 565 34.74 8.23 9.57
N GLU A 566 34.60 7.11 10.29
CA GLU A 566 34.84 5.76 9.75
C GLU A 566 33.78 5.39 8.71
N VAL A 567 32.52 5.79 8.94
CA VAL A 567 31.43 5.61 7.97
C VAL A 567 31.69 6.42 6.70
N ALA A 568 32.11 7.67 6.82
CA ALA A 568 32.47 8.49 5.66
C ALA A 568 33.61 7.84 4.85
N GLN A 569 34.70 7.43 5.51
CA GLN A 569 35.83 6.75 4.84
C GLN A 569 35.41 5.44 4.14
N MET A 570 34.57 4.63 4.80
CA MET A 570 34.03 3.40 4.21
C MET A 570 33.23 3.71 2.93
N ILE A 571 32.37 4.73 2.96
CA ILE A 571 31.55 5.11 1.80
C ILE A 571 32.41 5.62 0.64
N GLU A 572 33.43 6.45 0.93
CA GLU A 572 34.41 6.95 -0.05
C GLU A 572 35.20 5.82 -0.70
N SER A 573 35.50 4.74 0.04
CA SER A 573 36.16 3.55 -0.51
C SER A 573 35.25 2.67 -1.39
N GLY A 574 33.99 3.07 -1.62
CA GLY A 574 33.01 2.33 -2.40
C GLY A 574 32.30 1.20 -1.65
N LEU A 575 32.63 0.97 -0.38
CA LEU A 575 31.98 -0.05 0.45
C LEU A 575 30.59 0.40 0.91
N ARG A 576 29.70 -0.57 1.17
CA ARG A 576 28.33 -0.36 1.66
C ARG A 576 28.00 -1.38 2.75
N MET A 577 26.91 -1.14 3.49
CA MET A 577 26.44 -2.10 4.50
C MET A 577 26.08 -3.44 3.84
N GLU A 578 26.31 -4.54 4.56
CA GLU A 578 25.94 -5.88 4.14
C GLU A 578 24.43 -6.07 4.04
N CYS A 579 24.00 -7.06 3.25
CA CYS A 579 22.60 -7.44 3.15
C CYS A 579 22.09 -7.96 4.50
N PRO A 580 20.98 -7.40 5.06
CA PRO A 580 20.40 -7.94 6.28
C PRO A 580 19.99 -9.41 6.12
N ALA A 581 20.05 -10.17 7.22
CA ALA A 581 19.65 -11.57 7.22
C ALA A 581 18.22 -11.75 6.69
N ASN A 582 18.03 -12.71 5.79
CA ASN A 582 16.77 -13.02 5.10
C ASN A 582 16.20 -11.89 4.21
N CYS A 583 16.87 -10.73 4.06
CA CYS A 583 16.38 -9.65 3.21
C CYS A 583 16.27 -10.12 1.73
N PRO A 584 15.13 -9.86 1.05
CA PRO A 584 15.01 -10.18 -0.35
C PRO A 584 16.06 -9.48 -1.21
N THR A 585 16.58 -10.18 -2.22
CA THR A 585 17.67 -9.67 -3.07
C THR A 585 17.26 -8.38 -3.79
N GLU A 586 16.00 -8.31 -4.22
CA GLU A 586 15.39 -7.15 -4.88
C GLU A 586 15.35 -5.93 -3.95
N MET A 587 15.08 -6.13 -2.66
CA MET A 587 15.08 -5.06 -1.66
C MET A 587 16.50 -4.56 -1.36
N TYR A 588 17.48 -5.46 -1.22
CA TYR A 588 18.87 -5.06 -1.05
C TYR A 588 19.45 -4.40 -2.31
N SER A 589 19.07 -4.85 -3.50
CA SER A 589 19.42 -4.19 -4.76
C SER A 589 18.88 -2.75 -4.80
N LEU A 590 17.63 -2.54 -4.36
CA LEU A 590 17.07 -1.20 -4.24
C LEU A 590 17.83 -0.34 -3.21
N MET A 591 18.21 -0.89 -2.04
CA MET A 591 19.06 -0.18 -1.07
C MET A 591 20.39 0.26 -1.70
N LYS A 592 21.06 -0.61 -2.47
CA LYS A 592 22.30 -0.26 -3.16
C LYS A 592 22.11 0.84 -4.20
N ARG A 593 20.98 0.85 -4.92
CA ARG A 593 20.62 1.95 -5.84
C ARG A 593 20.36 3.26 -5.10
N CYS A 594 19.77 3.21 -3.91
CA CYS A 594 19.65 4.40 -3.06
C CYS A 594 21.03 4.93 -2.61
N TRP A 595 22.01 4.03 -2.42
CA TRP A 595 23.38 4.38 -2.04
C TRP A 595 24.34 4.61 -3.23
N THR A 596 23.81 4.96 -4.41
CA THR A 596 24.64 5.42 -5.54
C THR A 596 25.34 6.71 -5.14
N TYR A 597 26.68 6.72 -5.25
CA TYR A 597 27.51 7.84 -4.81
C TYR A 597 27.25 9.10 -5.65
N ASN A 598 27.31 8.96 -6.97
CA ASN A 598 27.01 10.06 -7.90
C ASN A 598 25.53 10.45 -7.81
N LEU A 599 25.28 11.75 -7.67
CA LEU A 599 23.94 12.31 -7.43
C LEU A 599 23.04 12.19 -8.65
N ASP A 600 23.61 12.36 -9.85
CA ASP A 600 22.87 12.31 -11.11
C ASP A 600 22.37 10.89 -11.41
N ASP A 601 23.18 9.88 -11.08
CA ASP A 601 22.87 8.45 -11.27
C ASP A 601 21.93 7.89 -10.18
N ARG A 602 21.83 8.58 -9.03
CA ARG A 602 20.95 8.18 -7.93
C ARG A 602 19.49 8.39 -8.34
N PRO A 603 18.57 7.42 -8.16
CA PRO A 603 17.18 7.60 -8.53
C PRO A 603 16.47 8.67 -7.67
N GLY A 604 15.37 9.23 -8.18
CA GLY A 604 14.42 10.00 -7.37
C GLY A 604 13.34 9.10 -6.75
N PHE A 605 12.50 9.64 -5.86
CA PHE A 605 11.48 8.86 -5.18
C PHE A 605 10.39 8.32 -6.10
N THR A 606 10.12 8.98 -7.23
CA THR A 606 9.21 8.43 -8.26
C THR A 606 9.66 7.04 -8.74
N ALA A 607 10.94 6.85 -9.02
CA ALA A 607 11.49 5.56 -9.46
C ALA A 607 11.59 4.56 -8.30
N VAL A 608 11.95 5.03 -7.10
CA VAL A 608 12.03 4.18 -5.90
C VAL A 608 10.66 3.62 -5.52
N GLU A 609 9.63 4.47 -5.42
CA GLU A 609 8.26 4.06 -5.08
C GLU A 609 7.72 3.07 -6.10
N LEU A 610 7.91 3.35 -7.40
CA LEU A 610 7.47 2.43 -8.46
C LEU A 610 8.15 1.06 -8.34
N LYS A 611 9.47 1.02 -8.14
CA LYS A 611 10.21 -0.25 -8.00
C LYS A 611 9.75 -1.05 -6.78
N LEU A 612 9.54 -0.36 -5.67
CA LEU A 612 9.11 -0.97 -4.41
C LEU A 612 7.66 -1.46 -4.52
N ARG A 613 6.76 -0.66 -5.11
CA ARG A 613 5.37 -1.05 -5.42
C ARG A 613 5.31 -2.28 -6.31
N ASN A 614 6.13 -2.31 -7.37
CA ASN A 614 6.19 -3.43 -8.29
C ASN A 614 6.57 -4.72 -7.58
N TYR A 615 7.61 -4.67 -6.75
CA TYR A 615 8.00 -5.83 -5.95
C TYR A 615 6.91 -6.22 -4.94
N TYR A 616 6.39 -5.25 -4.17
CA TYR A 616 5.37 -5.48 -3.15
C TYR A 616 4.14 -6.18 -3.72
N TYR A 617 3.59 -5.71 -4.83
CA TYR A 617 2.43 -6.31 -5.48
C TYR A 617 2.71 -7.72 -6.01
N ASP A 618 3.93 -7.99 -6.44
CA ASP A 618 4.34 -9.28 -7.00
C ASP A 618 4.45 -10.38 -5.94
N VAL A 619 4.71 -10.01 -4.68
CA VAL A 619 4.91 -10.95 -3.57
C VAL A 619 3.74 -10.99 -2.57
N SER A 620 2.68 -10.23 -2.80
CA SER A 620 1.54 -10.09 -1.87
C SER A 620 0.36 -11.01 -2.26
N HIS A 621 0.50 -12.33 -2.05
CA HIS A 621 -0.51 -13.34 -2.41
C HIS A 621 -0.92 -14.26 -1.26
#